data_AF-A0A2P2KNK6-F1
#
_entry.id   AF-A0A2P2KNK6-F1
#
_cell.length_a   1.000
_cell.length_b   1.000
_cell.length_c   1.000
_cell.angle_alpha   90.00
_cell.angle_beta   90.00
_cell.angle_gamma   90.00
#
_symmetry.space_group_name_H-M   'P 1'
#
loop_
_entity.id
_entity.type
_entity.pdbx_description
1 polymer ?
#
loop_
_entity_poly.entity_id
_entity_poly.type
_entity_poly.pdbx_seq_one_letter_code
_entity_poly.pdbx_strand_id
1 'polypeptide(L)'
;MLPELSGRLPFRTCRGVIAHLELPRNMREDYPDHAPSILSNAWLSIQGTRSLYMGSTWEWKSRDSTPNVSAEEASKALQELLPKASTFYPGIKDWTFAGARAGLRAMPPKTAHGSLPLMGCVNDLVGKNCSCKYWLFGGLGSRGLLYHAWLGHLMAQAVLSSDEQVFPFELTSWKNVSR
;
A
#
# COMPACT_ATOMS: atom_id res chain seq x y z
N MET A 1 -4.62 9.86 -15.91
CA MET A 1 -3.61 8.89 -16.42
C MET A 1 -3.50 9.12 -17.91
N LEU A 2 -2.30 9.05 -18.49
CA LEU A 2 -2.13 9.07 -19.95
C LEU A 2 -2.99 7.94 -20.56
N PRO A 3 -3.94 8.23 -21.48
CA PRO A 3 -4.80 7.23 -22.09
C PRO A 3 -4.03 6.06 -22.70
N GLU A 4 -2.83 6.34 -23.22
CA GLU A 4 -1.91 5.39 -23.84
C GLU A 4 -1.42 4.31 -22.87
N LEU A 5 -1.45 4.56 -21.56
CA LEU A 5 -1.07 3.61 -20.52
C LEU A 5 -2.26 2.80 -19.98
N SER A 6 -3.49 3.21 -20.30
CA SER A 6 -4.71 2.58 -19.80
C SER A 6 -4.78 1.13 -20.25
N GLY A 7 -4.94 0.20 -19.30
CA GLY A 7 -5.03 -1.24 -19.57
C GLY A 7 -3.71 -1.91 -20.01
N ARG A 8 -2.61 -1.18 -20.16
CA ARG A 8 -1.31 -1.73 -20.60
C ARG A 8 -0.34 -2.01 -19.47
N LEU A 9 -0.54 -1.38 -18.32
CA LEU A 9 0.25 -1.65 -17.12
C LEU A 9 -0.36 -2.81 -16.34
N PRO A 10 0.44 -3.80 -15.89
CA PRO A 10 -0.06 -5.02 -15.25
C PRO A 10 -0.45 -4.80 -13.78
N PHE A 11 -1.00 -3.63 -13.43
CA PHE A 11 -1.46 -3.33 -12.09
C PHE A 11 -2.81 -3.98 -11.81
N ARG A 12 -2.97 -4.43 -10.57
CA ARG A 12 -4.25 -4.86 -10.01
C ARG A 12 -4.63 -3.89 -8.91
N THR A 13 -5.90 -3.52 -8.83
CA THR A 13 -6.37 -2.66 -7.76
C THR A 13 -6.78 -3.48 -6.54
N CYS A 14 -6.47 -2.98 -5.36
CA CYS A 14 -6.89 -3.57 -4.10
C CYS A 14 -7.23 -2.46 -3.09
N ARG A 15 -8.52 -2.28 -2.82
CA ARG A 15 -8.97 -1.39 -1.75
C ARG A 15 -8.67 -2.07 -0.41
N GLY A 16 -8.34 -1.26 0.60
CA GLY A 16 -8.16 -1.73 1.97
C GLY A 16 -8.67 -0.68 2.94
N VAL A 17 -9.39 -1.15 3.95
CA VAL A 17 -9.90 -0.35 5.07
C VAL A 17 -8.99 -0.58 6.26
N ILE A 18 -8.69 0.51 6.97
CA ILE A 18 -8.02 0.52 8.27
C ILE A 18 -8.99 1.08 9.31
N ALA A 19 -8.96 0.52 10.52
CA ALA A 19 -9.71 0.99 11.66
C ALA A 19 -8.79 1.75 12.62
N HIS A 20 -9.25 2.88 13.13
CA HIS A 20 -8.63 3.65 14.19
C HIS A 20 -9.32 3.29 15.51
N LEU A 21 -8.53 2.89 16.49
CA LEU A 21 -8.98 2.58 17.83
C LEU A 21 -8.30 3.51 18.84
N GLU A 22 -9.05 3.91 19.85
CA GLU A 22 -8.57 4.70 20.98
C GLU A 22 -8.87 3.99 22.29
N LEU A 23 -7.92 4.08 23.22
CA LEU A 23 -8.08 3.52 24.54
C LEU A 23 -8.95 4.46 25.41
N PRO A 24 -10.06 4.00 26.01
CA PRO A 24 -10.94 4.83 26.82
C PRO A 24 -10.22 5.53 27.99
N ARG A 25 -10.39 6.84 28.16
CA ARG A 25 -9.66 7.69 29.15
C ARG A 25 -9.71 7.19 30.60
N ASN A 26 -10.74 6.42 30.94
CA ASN A 26 -10.94 5.82 32.26
C ASN A 26 -10.13 4.52 32.50
N MET A 27 -9.53 3.94 31.46
CA MET A 27 -8.60 2.82 31.59
C MET A 27 -7.25 3.30 32.14
N ARG A 28 -6.78 2.62 33.20
CA ARG A 28 -5.47 2.87 33.83
C ARG A 28 -4.31 2.25 33.07
N GLU A 29 -4.55 1.13 32.39
CA GLU A 29 -3.53 0.45 31.59
C GLU A 29 -3.46 1.11 30.22
N ASP A 30 -2.24 1.44 29.80
CA ASP A 30 -1.91 2.07 28.53
C ASP A 30 -1.05 1.12 27.69
N TYR A 31 -1.05 1.29 26.37
CA TYR A 31 -0.07 0.59 25.53
C TYR A 31 1.34 1.13 25.86
N PRO A 32 2.35 0.28 26.13
CA PRO A 32 3.66 0.78 26.57
C PRO A 32 4.32 1.69 25.53
N ASP A 33 4.86 2.83 25.96
CA ASP A 33 5.49 3.83 25.07
C ASP A 33 6.62 3.27 24.18
N HIS A 34 7.32 2.25 24.67
CA HIS A 34 8.44 1.62 23.99
C HIS A 34 8.04 0.35 23.22
N ALA A 35 6.77 -0.05 23.28
CA ALA A 35 6.31 -1.24 22.59
C ALA A 35 6.14 -0.97 21.08
N PRO A 36 6.53 -1.92 20.22
CA PRO A 36 6.55 -1.71 18.77
C PRO A 36 5.16 -1.86 18.15
N SER A 37 5.02 -1.32 16.93
CA SER A 37 3.96 -1.76 16.03
C SER A 37 4.06 -3.27 15.76
N ILE A 38 2.92 -3.95 15.67
CA ILE A 38 2.87 -5.42 15.53
C ILE A 38 2.44 -5.79 14.11
N LEU A 39 3.15 -6.72 13.47
CA LEU A 39 2.78 -7.28 12.17
C LEU A 39 2.45 -8.78 12.32
N SER A 40 1.22 -9.15 12.02
CA SER A 40 0.74 -10.54 11.99
C SER A 40 -0.35 -10.67 10.90
N ASN A 41 -1.30 -11.58 11.06
CA ASN A 41 -2.46 -11.74 10.17
C ASN A 41 -3.32 -10.45 10.05
N ALA A 42 -3.23 -9.57 11.05
CA ALA A 42 -3.51 -8.15 10.96
C ALA A 42 -2.29 -7.39 11.50
N TRP A 43 -2.14 -6.12 11.14
CA TRP A 43 -1.11 -5.25 11.71
C TRP A 43 -1.73 -4.21 12.65
N LEU A 44 -0.97 -3.82 13.67
CA LEU A 44 -1.25 -2.70 14.56
C LEU A 44 -0.14 -1.66 14.39
N SER A 45 -0.52 -0.44 14.02
CA SER A 45 0.36 0.72 13.97
C SER A 45 0.05 1.60 15.18
N ILE A 46 0.96 1.59 16.15
CA ILE A 46 0.80 2.30 17.42
C ILE A 46 1.08 3.80 17.20
N GLN A 47 0.21 4.66 17.71
CA GLN A 47 0.27 6.12 17.58
C GLN A 47 0.32 6.75 18.98
N GLY A 48 1.32 6.37 19.76
CA GLY A 48 1.42 6.65 21.19
C GLY A 48 0.65 5.63 22.04
N THR A 49 0.59 5.87 23.36
CA THR A 49 0.06 4.91 24.34
C THR A 49 -1.43 4.60 24.24
N ARG A 50 -2.21 5.46 23.58
CA ARG A 50 -3.68 5.43 23.65
C ARG A 50 -4.40 5.51 22.30
N SER A 51 -3.65 5.45 21.21
CA SER A 51 -4.19 5.53 19.85
C SER A 51 -3.46 4.53 18.97
N LEU A 52 -4.19 3.78 18.14
CA LEU A 52 -3.58 2.87 17.17
C LEU A 52 -4.44 2.71 15.93
N TYR A 53 -3.80 2.35 14.82
CA TYR A 53 -4.47 1.88 13.62
C TYR A 53 -4.34 0.37 13.51
N MET A 54 -5.41 -0.30 13.10
CA MET A 54 -5.45 -1.71 12.79
C MET A 54 -5.78 -1.89 11.32
N GLY A 55 -5.05 -2.76 10.63
CA GLY A 55 -5.36 -3.01 9.24
C GLY A 55 -4.77 -4.28 8.64
N SER A 56 -4.99 -4.50 7.34
CA SER A 56 -6.07 -3.87 6.55
C SER A 56 -6.94 -4.96 5.95
N THR A 57 -8.17 -4.62 5.56
CA THR A 57 -8.97 -5.48 4.69
C THR A 57 -8.37 -5.53 3.27
N TRP A 58 -8.90 -6.43 2.43
CA TRP A 58 -8.41 -6.67 1.07
C TRP A 58 -9.57 -6.89 0.11
N GLU A 59 -9.95 -5.85 -0.62
CA GLU A 59 -10.96 -5.92 -1.67
C GLU A 59 -10.31 -5.79 -3.05
N TRP A 60 -10.07 -6.93 -3.70
CA TRP A 60 -9.47 -6.98 -5.04
C TRP A 60 -10.43 -6.50 -6.12
N LYS A 61 -9.88 -5.93 -7.20
CA LYS A 61 -10.61 -5.39 -8.36
C LYS A 61 -11.53 -4.21 -8.05
N SER A 62 -11.51 -3.71 -6.82
CA SER A 62 -12.18 -2.47 -6.44
C SER A 62 -11.66 -1.31 -7.29
N ARG A 63 -12.55 -0.42 -7.71
CA ARG A 63 -12.21 0.84 -8.37
C ARG A 63 -12.49 2.05 -7.49
N ASP A 64 -12.97 1.79 -6.27
CA ASP A 64 -13.32 2.83 -5.34
C ASP A 64 -12.07 3.39 -4.66
N SER A 65 -11.76 4.63 -5.03
CA SER A 65 -10.64 5.40 -4.48
C SER A 65 -11.07 6.39 -3.39
N THR A 66 -12.35 6.39 -3.00
CA THR A 66 -12.83 7.28 -1.94
C THR A 66 -12.17 6.93 -0.60
N PRO A 67 -11.63 7.91 0.15
CA PRO A 67 -11.05 7.65 1.46
C PRO A 67 -12.13 7.46 2.55
N ASN A 68 -13.36 7.86 2.26
CA ASN A 68 -14.47 7.77 3.19
C ASN A 68 -14.98 6.33 3.28
N VAL A 69 -15.30 5.91 4.50
CA VAL A 69 -15.77 4.56 4.82
C VAL A 69 -17.15 4.72 5.44
N SER A 70 -18.14 4.01 4.92
CA SER A 70 -19.49 4.03 5.49
C SER A 70 -19.50 3.30 6.84
N ALA A 71 -20.52 3.56 7.67
CA ALA A 71 -20.67 2.83 8.95
C ALA A 71 -20.75 1.31 8.73
N GLU A 72 -21.39 0.87 7.65
CA GLU A 72 -21.49 -0.55 7.31
C GLU A 72 -20.14 -1.15 6.86
N GLU A 73 -19.38 -0.45 6.01
CA GLU A 73 -18.05 -0.88 5.58
C GLU A 73 -17.08 -0.93 6.77
N ALA A 74 -17.15 0.07 7.67
CA ALA A 74 -16.37 0.09 8.91
C ALA A 74 -16.71 -1.08 9.84
N SER A 75 -18.00 -1.38 10.01
CA SER A 75 -18.47 -2.52 10.81
C SER A 75 -17.96 -3.85 10.25
N LYS A 76 -18.04 -4.05 8.92
CA LYS A 76 -17.48 -5.24 8.25
C LYS A 76 -15.96 -5.34 8.44
N ALA A 77 -15.23 -4.23 8.33
CA ALA A 77 -13.80 -4.21 8.55
C ALA A 77 -13.42 -4.57 10.00
N LEU A 78 -14.17 -4.07 11.00
CA LEU A 78 -13.96 -4.43 12.40
C LEU A 78 -14.24 -5.91 12.67
N GLN A 79 -15.36 -6.44 12.14
CA GLN A 79 -15.70 -7.85 12.26
C GLN A 79 -14.61 -8.77 11.68
N GLU A 80 -13.95 -8.34 10.61
CA GLU A 80 -12.84 -9.10 10.01
C GLU A 80 -11.52 -8.96 10.79
N LEU A 81 -11.17 -7.74 11.19
CA LEU A 81 -9.83 -7.40 11.69
C LEU A 81 -9.67 -7.61 13.19
N LEU A 82 -10.70 -7.30 13.99
CA LEU A 82 -10.61 -7.37 15.45
C LEU A 82 -10.32 -8.79 15.96
N PRO A 83 -10.95 -9.87 15.43
CA PRO A 83 -10.59 -11.22 15.83
C PRO A 83 -9.11 -11.53 15.56
N LYS A 84 -8.59 -11.14 14.38
CA LYS A 84 -7.19 -11.35 13.99
C LYS A 84 -6.24 -10.62 14.94
N ALA A 85 -6.50 -9.35 15.24
CA ALA A 85 -5.68 -8.57 16.17
C ALA A 85 -5.70 -9.13 17.59
N SER A 86 -6.87 -9.55 18.06
CA SER A 86 -7.02 -10.07 19.42
C SER A 86 -6.30 -11.39 19.68
N THR A 87 -5.86 -12.10 18.63
CA THR A 87 -5.05 -13.32 18.78
C THR A 87 -3.67 -13.05 19.37
N PHE A 88 -3.09 -11.87 19.08
CA PHE A 88 -1.74 -11.49 19.53
C PHE A 88 -1.74 -10.28 20.46
N TYR A 89 -2.84 -9.51 20.52
CA TYR A 89 -3.03 -8.44 21.49
C TYR A 89 -4.46 -8.47 22.03
N PRO A 90 -4.77 -9.37 23.00
CA PRO A 90 -6.14 -9.58 23.49
C PRO A 90 -6.82 -8.32 24.04
N GLY A 91 -6.05 -7.44 24.70
CA GLY A 91 -6.56 -6.19 25.29
C GLY A 91 -7.13 -5.20 24.27
N ILE A 92 -6.89 -5.39 22.96
CA ILE A 92 -7.50 -4.56 21.91
C ILE A 92 -9.04 -4.59 21.94
N LYS A 93 -9.65 -5.63 22.53
CA LYS A 93 -11.10 -5.76 22.66
C LYS A 93 -11.73 -4.68 23.54
N ASP A 94 -10.93 -4.08 24.44
CA ASP A 94 -11.39 -3.02 25.34
C ASP A 94 -11.16 -1.62 24.75
N TRP A 95 -10.59 -1.53 23.54
CA TRP A 95 -10.38 -0.27 22.84
C TRP A 95 -11.64 0.14 22.09
N THR A 96 -11.90 1.45 22.06
CA THR A 96 -13.08 2.01 21.39
C THR A 96 -12.77 2.36 19.94
N PHE A 97 -13.71 2.06 19.05
CA PHE A 97 -13.62 2.48 17.66
C PHE A 97 -13.77 3.99 17.53
N ALA A 98 -12.75 4.64 16.96
CA ALA A 98 -12.73 6.09 16.73
C ALA A 98 -13.05 6.45 15.27
N GLY A 99 -12.78 5.56 14.32
CA GLY A 99 -13.12 5.80 12.92
C GLY A 99 -12.44 4.81 11.95
N ALA A 100 -12.75 4.94 10.67
CA ALA A 100 -12.12 4.12 9.63
C ALA A 100 -11.77 4.97 8.40
N ARG A 101 -10.75 4.54 7.68
CA ARG A 101 -10.31 5.13 6.41
C ARG A 101 -10.01 4.03 5.41
N ALA A 102 -10.20 4.34 4.13
CA ALA A 102 -9.84 3.44 3.06
C ALA A 102 -8.77 4.03 2.14
N GLY A 103 -8.06 3.13 1.47
CA GLY A 103 -7.13 3.49 0.39
C GLY A 103 -7.18 2.45 -0.73
N LEU A 104 -6.98 2.91 -1.96
CA LEU A 104 -6.86 2.06 -3.13
C LEU A 104 -5.38 1.82 -3.47
N ARG A 105 -4.93 0.58 -3.37
CA ARG A 105 -3.55 0.20 -3.68
C ARG A 105 -3.44 -0.24 -5.14
N ALA A 106 -2.44 0.29 -5.83
CA ALA A 106 -1.95 -0.27 -7.08
C ALA A 106 -0.98 -1.42 -6.76
N MET A 107 -1.46 -2.65 -6.87
CA MET A 107 -0.70 -3.86 -6.60
C MET A 107 0.02 -4.31 -7.88
N PRO A 108 1.33 -4.58 -7.82
CA PRO A 108 2.06 -5.11 -8.97
C PRO A 108 1.67 -6.59 -9.20
N PRO A 109 2.05 -7.18 -10.34
CA PRO A 109 1.93 -8.62 -10.55
C PRO A 109 2.70 -9.40 -9.48
N LYS A 110 2.31 -10.66 -9.26
CA LYS A 110 3.06 -11.57 -8.40
C LYS A 110 4.05 -12.34 -9.27
N THR A 111 5.34 -12.24 -8.96
CA THR A 111 6.42 -12.93 -9.67
C THR A 111 7.11 -13.93 -8.74
N ALA A 112 8.11 -14.66 -9.25
CA ALA A 112 8.99 -15.49 -8.43
C ALA A 112 9.77 -14.67 -7.36
N HIS A 113 10.03 -13.38 -7.63
CA HIS A 113 10.65 -12.43 -6.70
C HIS A 113 9.62 -11.73 -5.79
N GLY A 114 8.35 -12.16 -5.84
CA GLY A 114 7.24 -11.55 -5.13
C GLY A 114 6.57 -10.41 -5.88
N SER A 115 5.89 -9.54 -5.14
CA SER A 115 5.15 -8.38 -5.67
C SER A 115 5.99 -7.11 -5.52
N LEU A 116 6.91 -6.90 -6.47
CA LEU A 116 7.82 -5.76 -6.53
C LEU A 116 7.23 -4.61 -7.36
N PRO A 117 7.54 -3.34 -7.03
CA PRO A 117 7.16 -2.19 -7.83
C PRO A 117 7.61 -2.28 -9.28
N LEU A 118 6.91 -1.56 -10.14
CA LEU A 118 7.25 -1.46 -11.56
C LEU A 118 7.92 -0.12 -11.82
N MET A 119 9.10 -0.19 -12.43
CA MET A 119 9.85 0.97 -12.88
C MET A 119 10.24 0.82 -14.36
N GLY A 120 10.57 1.94 -14.99
CA GLY A 120 11.17 1.94 -16.32
C GLY A 120 10.62 2.99 -17.27
N CYS A 121 11.36 3.24 -18.34
CA CYS A 121 10.97 4.05 -19.48
C CYS A 121 9.79 3.40 -20.23
N VAL A 122 8.72 4.15 -20.44
CA VAL A 122 7.48 3.69 -21.08
C VAL A 122 7.24 4.32 -22.45
N ASN A 123 8.29 4.80 -23.12
CA ASN A 123 8.19 5.37 -24.47
C ASN A 123 7.53 4.42 -25.47
N ASP A 124 7.85 3.12 -25.41
CA ASP A 124 7.22 2.10 -26.26
C ASP A 124 5.71 1.98 -26.03
N LEU A 125 5.22 2.44 -24.87
CA LEU A 125 3.79 2.47 -24.55
C LEU A 125 3.16 3.80 -24.96
N VAL A 126 3.83 4.94 -24.79
CA VAL A 126 3.24 6.26 -25.06
C VAL A 126 3.31 6.63 -26.55
N GLY A 127 4.31 6.14 -27.30
CA GLY A 127 4.47 6.36 -28.73
C GLY A 127 5.87 6.82 -29.13
N LYS A 128 6.25 6.61 -30.41
CA LYS A 128 7.62 6.86 -30.91
C LYS A 128 7.91 8.33 -31.27
N ASN A 129 6.89 9.19 -31.38
CA ASN A 129 7.03 10.59 -31.80
C ASN A 129 7.04 11.55 -30.60
N CYS A 130 7.75 11.20 -29.52
CA CYS A 130 7.83 12.04 -28.33
C CYS A 130 9.17 12.77 -28.28
N SER A 131 9.14 14.08 -28.01
CA SER A 131 10.33 14.91 -27.80
C SER A 131 11.01 14.66 -26.44
N CYS A 132 10.42 13.82 -25.58
CA CYS A 132 10.92 13.50 -24.24
C CYS A 132 10.72 12.00 -23.91
N LYS A 133 11.41 11.55 -22.85
CA LYS A 133 11.20 10.21 -22.28
C LYS A 133 10.14 10.23 -21.19
N TYR A 134 9.28 9.21 -21.17
CA TYR A 134 8.30 8.95 -20.12
C TYR A 134 8.80 7.83 -19.23
N TRP A 135 8.67 8.00 -17.93
CA TRP A 135 9.13 7.03 -16.93
C TRP A 135 7.98 6.63 -16.01
N LEU A 136 7.90 5.34 -15.69
CA LEU A 136 6.95 4.77 -14.76
C LEU A 136 7.62 4.56 -13.40
N PHE A 137 6.95 5.02 -12.35
CA PHE A 137 7.22 4.64 -10.96
C PHE A 137 5.86 4.29 -10.33
N GLY A 138 5.55 3.01 -10.20
CA GLY A 138 4.23 2.59 -9.72
C GLY A 138 4.20 1.18 -9.15
N GLY A 139 3.00 0.72 -8.77
CA GLY A 139 2.83 -0.62 -8.21
C GLY A 139 3.41 -0.79 -6.81
N LEU A 140 3.33 0.27 -5.97
CA LEU A 140 3.92 0.26 -4.63
C LEU A 140 3.13 -0.58 -3.60
N GLY A 141 1.94 -1.06 -3.97
CA GLY A 141 1.11 -1.90 -3.11
C GLY A 141 0.96 -1.39 -1.68
N SER A 142 1.10 -2.29 -0.71
CA SER A 142 1.05 -1.98 0.74
C SER A 142 2.40 -1.68 1.38
N ARG A 143 3.50 -1.65 0.60
CA ARG A 143 4.87 -1.52 1.11
C ARG A 143 5.62 -0.32 0.54
N GLY A 144 4.92 0.56 -0.17
CA GLY A 144 5.50 1.72 -0.82
C GLY A 144 6.37 2.57 0.08
N LEU A 145 5.90 2.84 1.29
CA LEU A 145 6.63 3.67 2.26
C LEU A 145 7.97 3.07 2.68
N LEU A 146 8.15 1.75 2.62
CA LEU A 146 9.41 1.11 3.00
C LEU A 146 10.55 1.45 2.03
N TYR A 147 10.26 1.48 0.72
CA TYR A 147 11.30 1.59 -0.31
C TYR A 147 11.18 2.84 -1.19
N HIS A 148 10.17 3.69 -0.98
CA HIS A 148 9.93 4.86 -1.85
C HIS A 148 11.15 5.79 -1.98
N ALA A 149 11.90 6.00 -0.90
CA ALA A 149 13.08 6.87 -0.92
C ALA A 149 14.19 6.31 -1.82
N TRP A 150 14.51 5.03 -1.67
CA TRP A 150 15.53 4.38 -2.50
C TRP A 150 15.09 4.26 -3.96
N LEU A 151 13.84 3.86 -4.22
CA LEU A 151 13.31 3.80 -5.59
C LEU A 151 13.24 5.20 -6.23
N GLY A 152 12.90 6.22 -5.45
CA GLY A 152 12.91 7.61 -5.91
C GLY A 152 14.31 8.08 -6.29
N HIS A 153 15.33 7.70 -5.53
CA HIS A 153 16.73 7.96 -5.87
C HIS A 153 17.12 7.30 -7.20
N LEU A 154 16.81 6.00 -7.38
CA LEU A 154 17.07 5.31 -8.63
C LEU A 154 16.33 5.95 -9.81
N MET A 155 15.07 6.35 -9.60
CA MET A 155 14.28 7.02 -10.64
C MET A 155 14.91 8.35 -11.05
N ALA A 156 15.34 9.16 -10.08
CA ALA A 156 16.01 10.41 -10.35
C ALA A 156 17.29 10.20 -11.17
N GLN A 157 18.11 9.21 -10.80
CA GLN A 157 19.30 8.84 -11.56
C GLN A 157 18.96 8.46 -13.00
N ALA A 158 17.98 7.55 -13.19
CA ALA A 158 17.58 7.08 -14.52
C ALA A 158 17.08 8.22 -15.43
N VAL A 159 16.30 9.14 -14.87
CA VAL A 159 15.78 10.31 -15.60
C VAL A 159 16.91 11.25 -16.00
N LEU A 160 17.82 11.57 -15.08
CA LEU A 160 18.93 12.50 -15.30
C LEU A 160 19.97 11.95 -16.28
N SER A 161 20.33 10.67 -16.16
CA SER A 161 21.27 10.00 -17.08
C SER A 161 20.61 9.54 -18.37
N SER A 162 19.27 9.59 -18.45
CA SER A 162 18.49 8.99 -19.53
C SER A 162 18.78 7.49 -19.73
N ASP A 163 19.16 6.78 -18.67
CA ASP A 163 19.57 5.37 -18.69
C ASP A 163 18.67 4.52 -17.80
N GLU A 164 18.04 3.51 -18.39
CA GLU A 164 17.18 2.55 -17.66
C GLU A 164 18.01 1.45 -16.96
N GLN A 165 19.26 1.23 -17.35
CA GLN A 165 20.09 0.15 -16.83
C GLN A 165 20.48 0.33 -15.36
N VAL A 166 20.26 1.53 -14.79
CA VAL A 166 20.44 1.79 -13.35
C VAL A 166 19.39 1.07 -12.49
N PHE A 167 18.26 0.66 -13.06
CA PHE A 167 17.26 -0.11 -12.32
C PHE A 167 17.67 -1.58 -12.20
N PRO A 168 17.51 -2.20 -11.01
CA PRO A 168 17.53 -3.64 -10.88
C PRO A 168 16.58 -4.31 -11.88
N PHE A 169 17.02 -5.40 -12.49
CA PHE A 169 16.28 -6.12 -13.53
C PHE A 169 14.86 -6.50 -13.08
N GLU A 170 14.68 -6.86 -11.81
CA GLU A 170 13.39 -7.26 -11.27
C GLU A 170 12.33 -6.16 -11.39
N LEU A 171 12.74 -4.89 -11.30
CA LEU A 171 11.84 -3.73 -11.37
C LEU A 171 11.42 -3.39 -12.81
N THR A 172 12.15 -3.87 -13.81
CA THR A 172 11.89 -3.64 -15.25
C THR A 172 11.42 -4.89 -15.99
N SER A 173 11.57 -6.08 -15.39
CA SER A 173 11.24 -7.40 -15.95
C SER A 173 9.80 -7.53 -16.45
N TRP A 174 8.87 -6.73 -15.91
CA TRP A 174 7.47 -6.69 -16.32
C TRP A 174 7.26 -6.35 -17.79
N LYS A 175 8.22 -5.67 -18.44
CA LYS A 175 8.18 -5.37 -19.87
C LYS A 175 8.41 -6.60 -20.77
N ASN A 176 9.01 -7.65 -20.23
CA ASN A 176 9.28 -8.89 -20.97
C ASN A 176 8.08 -9.85 -20.98
N VAL A 177 7.08 -9.60 -20.12
CA VAL A 177 5.85 -10.42 -20.01
C VAL A 177 4.77 -9.92 -20.97
N SER A 178 4.89 -8.68 -21.45
CA SER A 178 3.95 -8.00 -22.34
C SER A 178 4.41 -7.90 -23.81
N ARG A 179 5.41 -8.70 -24.20
CA ARG A 179 5.82 -8.93 -25.60
C ARG A 179 5.36 -10.29 -26.09
#